data_AF-R6EFX6-F1
#
_entry.id   AF-R6EFX6-F1
#
_cell.length_a   1.000
_cell.length_b   1.000
_cell.length_c   1.000
_cell.angle_alpha   90.00
_cell.angle_beta   90.00
_cell.angle_gamma   90.00
#
_symmetry.space_group_name_H-M   'P 1'
#
loop_
_entity.id
_entity.type
_entity.pdbx_description
1 polymer ?
#
loop_
_entity_poly.entity_id
_entity_poly.type
_entity_poly.pdbx_seq_one_letter_code
_entity_poly.pdbx_strand_id
1 'polypeptide(L)' 'MEEKKTITLDLTDCKYLGELHERIRTAFDFPEWYGANLDAFWDLLSSECDADEVIFTGVNTMPEELRKYMSDI' A
#
# COMPACT_ATOMS: atom_id res chain seq x y z
N MET A 1 24.94 7.62 -9.74
CA MET A 1 23.58 7.60 -10.29
C MET A 1 22.75 6.90 -9.23
N GLU A 2 21.90 7.63 -8.50
CA GLU A 2 20.98 6.99 -7.57
C GLU A 2 20.03 6.10 -8.38
N GLU A 3 19.97 4.82 -8.03
CA GLU A 3 18.92 3.93 -8.52
C GLU A 3 17.63 4.33 -7.81
N LYS A 4 16.61 4.71 -8.58
CA LYS A 4 15.30 5.02 -8.01
C LYS A 4 14.72 3.78 -7.35
N LYS A 5 14.32 3.91 -6.10
CA LYS A 5 13.61 2.86 -5.36
C LYS A 5 12.13 2.96 -5.69
N THR A 6 11.65 2.03 -6.51
CA THR A 6 10.25 1.97 -6.89
C THR A 6 9.58 0.78 -6.21
N ILE A 7 8.50 1.04 -5.47
CA ILE A 7 7.62 0.02 -4.92
C ILE A 7 6.43 -0.17 -5.86
N THR A 8 6.12 -1.42 -6.19
CA THR A 8 4.91 -1.75 -6.96
C THR A 8 3.89 -2.39 -6.03
N LEU A 9 2.73 -1.74 -5.88
CA LEU A 9 1.60 -2.27 -5.12
C LEU A 9 0.54 -2.78 -6.09
N ASP A 10 0.47 -4.11 -6.21
CA ASP A 10 -0.54 -4.78 -7.03
C ASP A 10 -1.83 -5.01 -6.26
N LEU A 11 -2.89 -4.32 -6.66
CA LEU A 11 -4.23 -4.40 -6.08
C LEU A 11 -5.24 -5.11 -6.99
N THR A 12 -4.75 -5.85 -7.99
CA THR A 12 -5.57 -6.63 -8.91
C THR A 12 -6.41 -7.65 -8.14
N ASP A 13 -7.72 -7.62 -8.36
CA ASP A 13 -8.73 -8.45 -7.69
C ASP A 13 -8.75 -8.34 -6.15
N CYS A 14 -8.24 -7.24 -5.58
CA CYS A 14 -8.32 -6.98 -4.14
C CYS A 14 -9.76 -6.66 -3.73
N LYS A 15 -10.37 -7.53 -2.91
CA LYS A 15 -11.81 -7.46 -2.58
C LYS A 15 -12.09 -7.00 -1.15
N TYR A 16 -11.11 -7.10 -0.26
CA TYR A 16 -11.30 -6.87 1.17
C TYR A 16 -10.27 -5.89 1.72
N LEU A 17 -10.68 -5.10 2.72
CA LEU A 17 -9.79 -4.12 3.36
C LEU A 17 -8.57 -4.78 4.02
N GLY A 18 -8.76 -5.95 4.65
CA GLY A 18 -7.64 -6.72 5.22
C GLY A 18 -6.67 -7.22 4.15
N GLU A 19 -7.17 -7.59 2.97
CA GLU A 19 -6.34 -7.99 1.83
C GLU A 19 -5.52 -6.81 1.29
N LEU A 20 -6.14 -5.62 1.21
CA LEU A 20 -5.45 -4.38 0.83
C LEU A 20 -4.27 -4.10 1.76
N HIS A 21 -4.51 -4.12 3.08
CA HIS A 21 -3.46 -3.88 4.07
C HIS A 21 -2.37 -4.96 4.06
N GLU A 22 -2.70 -6.22 3.82
CA GLU A 22 -1.69 -7.27 3.71
C GLU A 22 -0.82 -7.11 2.45
N ARG A 23 -1.41 -6.69 1.34
CA ARG A 23 -0.66 -6.36 0.11
C ARG A 23 0.25 -5.14 0.31
N ILE A 24 -0.23 -4.11 1.01
CA ILE A 24 0.59 -2.96 1.42
C ILE A 24 1.75 -3.44 2.29
N ARG A 25 1.46 -4.22 3.35
CA ARG A 25 2.49 -4.74 4.26
C ARG A 25 3.58 -5.49 3.51
N THR A 26 3.19 -6.34 2.56
CA THR A 26 4.10 -7.15 1.76
C THR A 26 4.90 -6.31 0.77
N ALA A 27 4.27 -5.36 0.07
CA ALA A 27 4.94 -4.54 -0.94
C ALA A 27 5.96 -3.57 -0.35
N PHE A 28 5.67 -3.04 0.85
CA PHE A 28 6.54 -2.11 1.57
C PHE A 28 7.46 -2.78 2.59
N ASP A 29 7.44 -4.13 2.67
CA ASP A 29 8.17 -4.92 3.67
C ASP A 29 7.97 -4.44 5.12
N PHE A 30 6.73 -4.05 5.43
CA PHE A 30 6.36 -3.58 6.76
C PHE A 30 6.38 -4.72 7.80
N PRO A 31 6.73 -4.40 9.05
CA PRO A 31 6.84 -5.38 10.13
C PRO A 31 5.52 -6.11 10.43
N GLU A 32 5.62 -7.30 11.02
CA GLU A 32 4.46 -8.12 11.40
C GLU A 32 3.48 -7.40 12.35
N TRP A 33 3.97 -6.42 13.12
CA TRP A 33 3.13 -5.60 14.01
C TRP A 33 2.42 -4.45 13.29
N TYR A 34 2.43 -4.41 11.96
CA TYR A 34 1.67 -3.45 11.18
C TYR A 34 0.17 -3.49 11.53
N GLY A 35 -0.36 -2.35 12.00
CA GLY A 35 -1.72 -2.25 12.54
C GLY A 35 -2.88 -2.34 11.52
N ALA A 36 -2.59 -2.55 10.23
CA ALA A 36 -3.58 -2.70 9.16
C ALA A 36 -4.64 -1.59 9.12
N ASN A 37 -4.20 -0.33 9.21
CA ASN A 37 -5.03 0.87 9.10
C ASN A 37 -4.22 2.03 8.48
N LEU A 38 -4.89 3.14 8.13
CA LEU A 38 -4.23 4.29 7.49
C LEU A 38 -3.23 5.00 8.39
N ASP A 39 -3.52 5.14 9.70
CA ASP A 39 -2.59 5.79 10.63
C ASP A 39 -1.27 5.00 10.72
N ALA A 40 -1.36 3.68 10.89
CA ALA A 40 -0.21 2.78 10.90
C ALA A 40 0.52 2.75 9.54
N PHE A 41 -0.21 2.91 8.44
CA PHE A 41 0.39 3.04 7.11
C PHE A 41 1.24 4.30 7.02
N TRP A 42 0.68 5.45 7.40
CA TRP A 42 1.35 6.73 7.37
C TRP A 42 2.57 6.79 8.30
N ASP A 43 2.46 6.20 9.49
CA ASP A 43 3.57 6.10 10.44
C ASP A 43 4.76 5.37 9.83
N LEU A 44 4.53 4.19 9.25
CA LEU A 44 5.60 3.37 8.63
C LEU A 44 6.08 3.94 7.30
N LEU A 45 5.20 4.52 6.48
CA LEU A 45 5.59 5.20 5.24
C LEU A 45 6.54 6.37 5.53
N SER A 46 6.32 7.09 6.62
CA SER A 46 7.15 8.26 6.97
C SER A 46 8.48 7.89 7.64
N SER A 47 8.56 6.72 8.27
CA SER A 47 9.72 6.33 9.09
C SER A 47 10.59 5.25 8.45
N GLU A 48 9.99 4.29 7.75
CA GLU A 48 10.64 3.07 7.27
C GLU A 48 10.69 2.98 5.73
N CYS A 49 9.88 3.75 5.00
CA CYS A 49 9.86 3.70 3.54
C CYS A 49 10.89 4.68 2.94
N ASP A 50 11.82 4.13 2.16
CA ASP A 50 12.86 4.88 1.43
C ASP A 50 12.63 4.90 -0.09
N ALA A 51 11.42 4.54 -0.54
CA ALA A 51 11.04 4.54 -1.94
C ALA A 51 10.86 5.97 -2.48
N ASP A 52 11.36 6.19 -3.70
CA ASP A 52 11.18 7.41 -4.47
C ASP A 52 9.82 7.46 -5.18
N GLU A 53 9.26 6.29 -5.52
CA GLU A 53 8.03 6.17 -6.29
C GLU A 53 7.23 4.93 -5.86
N VAL A 54 5.92 5.10 -5.75
CA VAL A 54 4.97 4.01 -5.51
C VAL A 54 4.04 3.91 -6.72
N ILE A 55 4.05 2.74 -7.37
CA ILE A 55 3.19 2.45 -8.52
C ILE A 55 2.05 1.56 -8.07
N PHE A 56 0.81 2.04 -8.22
CA PHE A 56 -0.40 1.28 -7.95
C PHE A 56 -0.91 0.63 -9.23
N THR A 57 -1.11 -0.68 -9.22
CA THR A 57 -1.72 -1.43 -10.34
C THR A 57 -3.01 -2.10 -9.88
N GLY A 58 -3.91 -2.42 -10.82
CA GLY A 58 -5.13 -3.16 -10.51
C GLY A 58 -6.22 -2.40 -9.76
N VAL A 59 -6.05 -1.11 -9.43
CA VAL A 59 -7.05 -0.27 -8.72
C VAL A 59 -8.43 -0.31 -9.40
N ASN A 60 -8.47 -0.38 -10.73
CA ASN A 60 -9.70 -0.46 -11.51
C ASN A 60 -10.46 -1.80 -11.41
N THR A 61 -9.90 -2.79 -10.72
CA THR A 61 -10.55 -4.09 -10.46
C THR A 61 -11.13 -4.18 -9.05
N MET A 62 -10.79 -3.22 -8.18
CA MET A 62 -11.27 -3.17 -6.80
C MET A 62 -12.75 -2.74 -6.73
N PRO A 63 -13.50 -3.16 -5.70
CA PRO A 63 -14.80 -2.59 -5.34
C PRO A 63 -14.74 -1.06 -5.13
N GLU A 64 -15.84 -0.37 -5.41
CA GLU A 64 -15.94 1.10 -5.26
C GLU A 64 -15.61 1.58 -3.84
N GLU A 65 -16.06 0.85 -2.81
CA GLU A 65 -15.80 1.17 -1.41
C GLU A 65 -14.30 1.20 -1.09
N LEU A 66 -13.54 0.23 -1.61
CA LEU A 66 -12.09 0.18 -1.41
C LEU A 66 -11.35 1.24 -2.23
N ARG A 67 -11.83 1.59 -3.43
CA ARG A 67 -11.26 2.71 -4.18
C ARG A 67 -11.47 4.04 -3.47
N LYS A 68 -12.65 4.22 -2.85
CA LYS A 68 -12.95 5.40 -2.05
C LYS A 68 -12.03 5.46 -0.84
N TYR A 69 -11.84 4.34 -0.14
CA TYR A 69 -10.89 4.24 0.97
C TYR A 69 -9.45 4.61 0.56
N MET A 70 -9.00 4.17 -0.62
CA MET A 70 -7.69 4.56 -1.16
C MET A 70 -7.59 6.04 -1.55
N SER A 71 -8.71 6.71 -1.81
CA SER A 71 -8.69 8.14 -2.15
C SER A 71 -8.37 9.02 -0.94
N ASP A 72 -8.41 8.44 0.26
CA ASP A 72 -8.01 9.06 1.52
C ASP A 72 -6.54 8.77 1.90
N ILE A 73 -5.80 8.04 1.05
CA ILE A 73 -4.36 7.76 1.17
C ILE A 73 -3.54 8.82 0.45
#